data_AF-A0A7W0ZEG6-F1
#
_entry.id   AF-A0A7W0ZEG6-F1
#
_cell.length_a   1.000
_cell.length_b   1.000
_cell.length_c   1.000
_cell.angle_alpha   90.00
_cell.angle_beta   90.00
_cell.angle_gamma   90.00
#
_symmetry.space_group_name_H-M   'P 1'
#
loop_
_entity.id
_entity.type
_entity.pdbx_description
1 polymer ?
#
loop_
_entity_poly.entity_id
_entity_poly.type
_entity_poly.pdbx_seq_one_letter_code
_entity_poly.pdbx_strand_id
1 'polypeptide(L)'
;LRCIFCGLCVEACPTEALLMTTEFELSGTSREELILTKDQLIVDEPIVRHWPTKKELPPESSIMEELKNVEDRFGSNVADEQSRSSSGHRPLSPSEDLDRA
;
A
#
# COMPACT_ATOMS: atom_id res chain seq x y z
N LEU A 1 5.42 -2.97 -15.84
CA LEU A 1 6.58 -2.63 -14.99
C LEU A 1 6.68 -1.12 -14.74
N ARG A 2 6.38 -0.69 -13.51
CA ARG A 2 6.55 0.70 -13.02
C ARG A 2 7.11 0.75 -11.59
N CYS A 3 6.99 -0.33 -10.82
CA CYS A 3 7.55 -0.45 -9.47
C CYS A 3 9.09 -0.47 -9.52
N ILE A 4 9.73 0.19 -8.55
CA ILE A 4 11.20 0.23 -8.39
C ILE A 4 11.66 -0.43 -7.07
N PHE A 5 10.75 -1.13 -6.37
CA PHE A 5 11.03 -1.83 -5.11
C PHE A 5 11.66 -0.94 -4.01
N CYS A 6 11.22 0.32 -3.91
CA CYS A 6 11.77 1.28 -2.95
C CYS A 6 11.20 1.19 -1.52
N GLY A 7 10.16 0.37 -1.28
CA GLY A 7 9.54 0.23 0.05
C GLY A 7 8.61 1.37 0.49
N LEU A 8 8.53 2.48 -0.25
CA LEU A 8 7.70 3.64 0.14
C LEU A 8 6.22 3.32 0.30
N CYS A 9 5.68 2.35 -0.45
CA CYS A 9 4.29 1.92 -0.31
C CYS A 9 4.02 1.19 1.02
N VAL A 10 5.01 0.47 1.56
CA VAL A 10 4.90 -0.23 2.85
C VAL A 10 4.93 0.78 3.99
N GLU A 11 5.82 1.77 3.91
CA GLU A 11 5.92 2.84 4.92
C GLU A 11 4.71 3.77 4.92
N ALA A 12 4.16 4.05 3.74
CA ALA A 12 2.99 4.90 3.61
C ALA A 12 1.69 4.22 4.07
N CYS A 13 1.66 2.89 4.18
CA CYS A 13 0.46 2.14 4.52
C CYS A 13 0.16 2.24 6.02
N PRO A 14 -0.94 2.91 6.44
CA PRO A 14 -1.23 3.13 7.86
C PRO A 14 -1.75 1.87 8.57
N THR A 15 -2.24 0.89 7.83
CA THR A 15 -2.82 -0.36 8.34
C THR A 15 -1.90 -1.56 8.12
N GLU A 16 -0.67 -1.33 7.65
CA GLU A 16 0.32 -2.38 7.41
C GLU A 16 -0.18 -3.50 6.45
N ALA A 17 -1.08 -3.18 5.51
CA ALA A 17 -1.65 -4.13 4.55
C ALA A 17 -0.68 -4.56 3.43
N LEU A 18 0.41 -3.82 3.23
CA LEU A 18 1.47 -4.16 2.29
C LEU A 18 2.75 -4.50 3.03
N LEU A 19 3.43 -5.53 2.55
CA LEU A 19 4.74 -5.97 3.04
C LEU A 19 5.71 -6.12 1.86
N MET A 20 6.99 -5.83 2.10
CA MET A 20 8.05 -6.21 1.18
C MET A 20 8.64 -7.54 1.65
N THR A 21 8.48 -8.57 0.83
CA THR A 21 9.04 -9.90 1.07
C THR A 21 10.54 -9.92 0.73
N THR A 22 11.22 -11.00 1.11
CA THR A 22 12.63 -11.24 0.72
C THR A 22 12.74 -12.03 -0.59
N GLU A 23 11.62 -12.27 -1.28
CA GLU A 23 11.58 -13.01 -2.54
C GLU A 23 12.19 -12.16 -3.65
N PHE A 24 13.26 -12.65 -4.28
CA PHE A 24 13.98 -11.92 -5.33
C PHE A 24 13.92 -12.61 -6.71
N GLU A 25 13.42 -13.84 -6.79
CA GLU A 25 13.39 -14.66 -8.01
C GLU A 25 12.12 -14.42 -8.85
N LEU A 26 11.72 -13.15 -9.03
CA LEU A 26 10.46 -12.75 -9.70
C LEU A 26 10.63 -12.44 -11.19
N SER A 27 11.52 -13.14 -11.89
CA SER A 27 11.74 -12.91 -13.32
C SER A 27 10.61 -13.49 -14.18
N GLY A 28 10.20 -12.77 -15.22
CA GLY A 28 9.20 -13.20 -16.20
C GLY A 28 9.70 -13.02 -17.63
N THR A 29 9.14 -13.79 -18.55
CA THR A 29 9.53 -13.79 -19.97
C THR A 29 8.72 -12.79 -20.80
N SER A 30 7.53 -12.45 -20.33
CA SER A 30 6.63 -11.45 -20.91
C SER A 30 6.38 -10.28 -19.95
N ARG A 31 5.87 -9.16 -20.47
CA ARG A 31 5.57 -7.99 -19.64
C ARG A 31 4.39 -8.26 -18.71
N GLU A 32 3.44 -9.05 -19.19
CA GLU A 32 2.18 -9.39 -18.54
C GLU A 32 2.42 -10.21 -17.28
N GLU A 33 3.40 -11.12 -17.29
CA GLU A 33 3.86 -11.89 -16.12
C GLU A 33 4.38 -10.99 -14.98
N LEU A 34 4.84 -9.78 -15.32
CA LEU A 34 5.41 -8.82 -14.38
C LEU A 34 4.41 -7.73 -13.94
N ILE A 35 3.12 -7.97 -14.17
CA ILE A 35 2.00 -7.17 -13.67
C ILE A 35 1.28 -8.00 -12.61
N LEU A 36 1.57 -7.73 -11.34
CA LEU A 36 0.97 -8.44 -10.22
C LEU A 36 -0.45 -7.94 -9.96
N THR A 37 -1.41 -8.86 -9.91
CA THR A 37 -2.82 -8.57 -9.60
C THR A 37 -3.07 -8.71 -8.10
N LYS A 38 -4.19 -8.15 -7.62
CA LYS A 38 -4.59 -8.23 -6.21
C LYS A 38 -4.62 -9.67 -5.70
N ASP A 39 -5.21 -10.59 -6.48
CA ASP A 39 -5.39 -11.97 -6.08
C ASP A 39 -4.06 -12.73 -5.93
N GLN A 40 -3.02 -12.30 -6.64
CA GLN A 40 -1.66 -12.85 -6.52
C GLN A 40 -0.89 -12.32 -5.31
N LEU A 41 -1.35 -11.23 -4.70
CA LEU A 41 -0.71 -10.56 -3.57
C LEU A 41 -1.38 -10.87 -2.22
N ILE A 42 -2.55 -11.51 -2.23
CA ILE A 42 -3.26 -11.93 -1.02
C ILE A 42 -2.59 -13.20 -0.47
N VAL A 43 -2.39 -13.21 0.84
CA VAL A 43 -1.87 -14.37 1.60
C VAL A 43 -2.89 -14.77 2.65
N ASP A 44 -3.07 -16.07 2.85
CA ASP A 44 -4.02 -16.60 3.85
C ASP A 44 -3.50 -16.43 5.28
N GLU A 45 -2.19 -16.55 5.46
CA GLU A 45 -1.53 -16.38 6.75
C GLU A 45 -0.61 -15.15 6.75
N PRO A 46 -0.56 -14.38 7.85
CA PRO A 46 0.30 -13.21 7.95
C PRO A 46 1.77 -13.62 7.94
N ILE A 47 2.55 -13.00 7.05
CA ILE A 47 3.99 -13.25 6.93
C ILE A 47 4.70 -12.76 8.21
N VAL A 48 5.22 -13.70 8.99
CA VAL A 48 5.96 -13.40 10.23
C VAL A 48 7.32 -12.82 9.87
N ARG A 49 7.56 -11.55 10.23
CA ARG A 49 8.88 -10.92 10.08
C ARG A 49 9.84 -11.57 11.07
N HIS A 50 10.88 -12.24 10.60
CA HIS A 50 11.97 -12.73 11.47
C HIS A 50 13.01 -11.63 11.81
N TRP A 51 12.84 -10.41 11.31
CA TRP A 51 13.62 -9.23 11.70
C TRP A 51 12.97 -8.54 12.91
N PRO A 52 13.71 -8.18 13.98
CA PRO A 52 13.14 -7.59 15.19
C PRO A 52 12.73 -6.14 14.92
N THR A 53 11.55 -5.97 14.33
CA THR A 53 10.86 -4.69 14.26
C THR A 53 10.12 -4.54 15.59
N LYS A 54 10.28 -3.40 16.25
CA LYS A 54 9.84 -3.12 17.64
C LYS A 54 8.32 -3.21 17.91
N LYS A 55 7.53 -3.77 17.01
CA LYS A 55 6.08 -3.90 17.18
C LYS A 55 5.77 -5.40 17.13
N GLU A 56 5.70 -5.99 18.32
CA GLU A 56 5.12 -7.33 18.48
C GLU A 56 3.74 -7.30 17.82
N LEU A 57 3.48 -8.27 16.95
CA LEU A 57 2.15 -8.43 16.35
C LEU A 57 1.15 -8.58 17.51
N PRO A 58 0.06 -7.79 17.52
CA PRO A 58 -0.92 -7.90 18.58
C PRO A 58 -1.57 -9.30 18.52
N PRO A 59 -2.00 -9.88 19.66
CA PRO A 59 -2.65 -11.17 19.68
C PRO A 59 -3.88 -11.18 18.76
N GLU A 60 -4.21 -12.34 18.16
CA GLU A 60 -5.27 -12.48 17.12
C GLU A 60 -6.61 -11.80 17.49
N SER A 61 -6.95 -11.73 18.79
CA SER A 61 -8.15 -11.05 19.30
C SER A 61 -8.17 -9.53 19.06
N SER A 62 -7.00 -8.90 19.04
CA SER A 62 -6.85 -7.45 18.83
C SER A 62 -6.83 -7.09 17.35
N ILE A 63 -6.45 -8.02 16.47
CA ILE A 63 -6.49 -7.84 15.01
C ILE A 63 -7.94 -7.61 14.55
N MET A 64 -8.89 -8.39 15.06
CA MET A 64 -10.31 -8.26 14.69
C MET A 64 -10.93 -6.93 15.14
N GLU A 65 -10.54 -6.42 16.31
CA GLU A 65 -10.97 -5.10 16.79
C GLU A 65 -10.33 -3.97 15.97
N GLU A 66 -9.05 -4.08 15.59
CA GLU A 66 -8.41 -3.13 14.67
C GLU A 66 -9.02 -3.17 13.26
N LEU A 67 -9.38 -4.35 12.73
CA LEU A 67 -10.05 -4.50 11.44
C LEU A 67 -11.42 -3.81 11.42
N LYS A 68 -12.20 -3.96 12.50
CA LYS A 68 -13.48 -3.24 12.65
C LYS A 68 -13.28 -1.73 12.69
N ASN A 69 -12.25 -1.25 13.39
CA ASN A 69 -11.89 0.17 13.40
C ASN A 69 -11.37 0.68 12.04
N VAL A 70 -10.74 -0.17 11.23
CA VAL A 70 -10.34 0.15 9.85
C VAL A 70 -11.58 0.25 8.95
N GLU A 71 -12.52 -0.68 9.04
CA GLU A 71 -13.81 -0.62 8.32
C GLU A 71 -14.58 0.65 8.67
N ASP A 72 -14.60 1.04 9.96
CA ASP A 72 -15.26 2.26 10.43
C ASP A 72 -14.53 3.54 9.96
N ARG A 73 -13.19 3.54 9.88
CA ARG A 73 -12.38 4.68 9.37
C ARG A 73 -12.44 4.83 7.85
N PHE A 74 -12.59 3.74 7.12
CA PHE A 74 -12.73 3.71 5.66
C PHE A 74 -14.19 3.59 5.20
N GLY A 75 -15.15 3.84 6.10
CA GLY A 75 -16.59 3.74 5.89
C GLY A 75 -17.02 4.10 4.46
N SER A 76 -17.54 3.07 3.77
CA SER A 76 -18.38 3.12 2.57
C SER A 76 -18.28 4.40 1.71
N ASN A 77 -17.15 4.64 1.03
CA ASN A 77 -17.07 5.63 -0.05
C ASN A 77 -16.55 5.02 -1.36
N VAL A 78 -16.86 3.75 -1.63
CA VAL A 78 -16.76 3.20 -3.00
C VAL A 78 -17.78 3.87 -3.95
N ALA A 79 -18.77 4.61 -3.42
CA ALA A 79 -19.79 5.29 -4.21
C ALA A 79 -19.42 6.69 -4.73
N ASP A 80 -18.34 7.33 -4.27
CA ASP A 80 -18.02 8.74 -4.61
C ASP A 80 -16.77 8.93 -5.48
N GLU A 81 -16.26 7.86 -6.11
CA GLU A 81 -15.01 7.94 -6.88
C GLU A 81 -15.20 8.28 -8.37
N GLN A 82 -16.44 8.36 -8.85
CA GLN A 82 -16.73 8.71 -10.26
C GLN A 82 -16.74 10.21 -10.56
N SER A 83 -16.58 11.09 -9.56
CA SER A 83 -16.63 12.56 -9.75
C SER A 83 -15.28 13.28 -9.57
N ARG A 84 -14.19 12.59 -9.25
CA ARG A 84 -12.83 13.18 -9.13
C ARG A 84 -11.93 12.94 -10.34
N SER A 85 -12.51 12.68 -11.50
CA SER A 85 -11.79 12.66 -12.78
C SER A 85 -11.58 14.08 -13.33
N SER A 86 -10.78 14.90 -12.65
CA SER A 86 -10.07 16.02 -13.29
C SER A 86 -9.09 16.67 -12.31
N SER A 87 -7.82 16.69 -12.69
CA SER A 87 -6.68 17.39 -12.07
C SER A 87 -6.24 16.92 -10.68
N GLY A 88 -5.57 15.76 -10.64
CA GLY A 88 -4.61 15.46 -9.57
C GLY A 88 -3.35 16.31 -9.72
N HIS A 89 -3.39 17.56 -9.25
CA HIS A 89 -2.17 18.32 -8.97
C HIS A 89 -1.91 18.28 -7.46
N ARG A 90 -0.72 17.82 -7.08
CA ARG A 90 -0.14 18.03 -5.75
C ARG A 90 -0.10 19.55 -5.51
N PRO A 91 -0.55 20.09 -4.37
CA PRO A 91 -0.31 21.49 -4.03
C PRO A 91 1.19 21.73 -4.00
N LEU A 92 1.68 22.61 -4.87
CA LEU A 92 3.08 23.03 -4.88
C LEU A 92 3.33 23.92 -3.65
N SER A 93 4.54 23.82 -3.12
CA SER A 93 5.00 24.69 -2.05
C SER A 93 5.19 26.12 -2.57
N PRO A 94 5.02 27.18 -1.74
CA PRO A 94 5.13 28.58 -2.20
C PRO A 94 6.47 28.94 -2.88
N SER A 95 7.50 28.11 -2.71
CA SER A 95 8.81 28.27 -3.35
C SER A 95 8.86 27.85 -4.81
N GLU A 96 7.91 27.03 -5.29
CA GLU A 96 7.92 26.48 -6.65
C GLU A 96 7.20 27.37 -7.67
N ASP A 97 6.50 28.41 -7.22
CA ASP A 97 5.75 29.35 -8.07
C ASP A 97 6.63 30.46 -8.69
N LEU A 98 7.82 30.73 -8.15
CA LEU A 98 8.63 31.88 -8.59
C LEU A 98 9.47 31.60 -9.85
N ASP A 99 9.64 30.33 -10.24
CA ASP A 99 10.50 29.92 -11.36
C ASP A 99 9.72 29.61 -12.66
N ARG A 100 8.46 30.06 -12.78
CA ARG A 100 7.61 29.80 -13.97
C ARG A 100 7.09 31.07 -14.67
N ALA A 101 7.73 32.22 -14.47
CA ALA A 101 7.49 33.43 -15.26
C ALA A 101 8.37 33.48 -16.53
#